data_AF-A0AAU8CKI0-F1
#
_entry.id   AF-A0AAU8CKI0-F1
#
_cell.length_a   1.000
_cell.length_b   1.000
_cell.length_c   1.000
_cell.angle_alpha   90.00
_cell.angle_beta   90.00
_cell.angle_gamma   90.00
#
_symmetry.space_group_name_H-M   'P 1'
#
loop_
_entity.id
_entity.type
_entity.pdbx_description
1 polymer ?
#
loop_
_entity_poly.entity_id
_entity_poly.type
_entity_poly.pdbx_seq_one_letter_code
_entity_poly.pdbx_strand_id
1 'polypeptide(L)' 'MGMILTGIVVAIAIAFGAGYFMNAEQRPAWEVYSTPSTRVGDPGHNLVGTAWTGDPGSGEIAAAEPEEPPS' A
#
# COMPACT_ATOMS: atom_id res chain seq x y z
N MET A 1 -9.30 26.90 -42.38
CA MET A 1 -9.54 25.43 -42.40
C MET A 1 -8.24 24.64 -42.31
N GLY A 2 -7.27 24.85 -43.23
CA GLY A 2 -6.01 24.09 -43.27
C GLY A 2 -5.22 24.05 -41.94
N MET A 3 -5.02 25.21 -41.29
CA MET A 3 -4.30 25.27 -40.00
C MET A 3 -4.96 24.50 -38.86
N ILE A 4 -6.30 24.41 -38.86
CA ILE A 4 -7.04 23.66 -37.84
C ILE A 4 -6.81 22.16 -38.04
N LEU A 5 -6.87 21.69 -39.29
CA LEU A 5 -6.62 20.30 -39.63
C LEU A 5 -5.18 19.89 -39.32
N THR A 6 -4.19 20.71 -39.65
CA THR A 6 -2.79 20.42 -39.27
C THR A 6 -2.61 20.38 -37.76
N GLY A 7 -3.23 21.29 -37.01
CA GLY A 7 -3.21 21.27 -35.55
C GLY A 7 -3.76 19.96 -34.98
N ILE A 8 -4.88 19.47 -35.52
CA ILE A 8 -5.48 18.19 -35.10
C ILE A 8 -4.52 17.03 -35.36
N VAL A 9 -3.92 16.96 -36.55
CA VAL A 9 -2.98 15.87 -36.89
C VAL A 9 -1.75 15.89 -35.98
N VAL A 10 -1.20 17.07 -35.70
CA VAL A 10 -0.06 17.22 -34.78
C VAL A 10 -0.43 16.78 -33.37
N ALA A 11 -1.59 17.20 -32.85
CA ALA A 11 -2.04 16.79 -31.51
C ALA A 11 -2.20 15.27 -31.39
N ILE A 12 -2.77 14.63 -32.42
CA ILE A 12 -2.89 13.16 -32.49
C ILE A 12 -1.50 12.52 -32.47
N ALA A 13 -0.56 12.98 -33.31
CA ALA A 13 0.78 12.44 -33.36
C ALA A 13 1.51 12.56 -32.01
N ILE A 14 1.36 13.69 -31.31
CA ILE A 14 1.94 13.89 -29.97
C ILE A 14 1.31 12.93 -28.96
N ALA A 15 -0.02 12.78 -28.96
CA ALA A 15 -0.71 11.90 -28.02
C ALA A 15 -0.27 10.43 -28.15
N PHE A 16 -0.20 9.92 -29.39
CA PHE A 16 0.26 8.56 -29.66
C PHE A 16 1.76 8.39 -29.37
N GLY A 17 2.59 9.37 -29.75
CA GLY A 17 4.02 9.35 -29.48
C GLY A 17 4.33 9.32 -27.99
N ALA A 18 3.71 10.22 -27.21
CA ALA A 18 3.88 10.27 -25.77
C ALA A 18 3.35 9.01 -25.08
N GLY A 19 2.18 8.51 -25.49
CA GLY A 19 1.60 7.30 -24.95
C GLY A 19 2.48 6.06 -25.17
N TYR A 20 3.02 5.90 -26.38
CA TYR A 20 3.93 4.81 -26.70
C TYR A 20 5.23 4.88 -25.90
N PHE A 21 5.85 6.06 -25.85
CA PHE A 21 7.11 6.26 -25.13
C PHE A 21 6.94 6.04 -23.61
N MET A 22 5.92 6.64 -23.01
CA MET A 22 5.70 6.57 -21.57
C MET A 22 5.23 5.19 -21.11
N ASN A 23 4.70 4.34 -21.99
CA ASN A 23 4.38 2.95 -21.66
C ASN A 23 5.65 2.11 -21.43
N ALA A 24 6.73 2.38 -22.18
CA ALA A 24 7.99 1.66 -22.04
C ALA A 24 8.71 1.92 -20.71
N GLU A 25 8.41 3.05 -20.06
CA GLU A 25 9.06 3.48 -18.81
C GLU A 25 8.26 3.12 -17.54
N GLN A 26 7.07 2.53 -17.69
CA GLN A 26 6.21 2.15 -16.56
C GLN A 26 6.74 0.91 -15.85
N ARG A 27 7.43 1.11 -14.72
CA ARG A 27 7.78 0.04 -13.79
C ARG A 27 6.55 -0.32 -12.93
N PRO A 28 6.25 -1.61 -12.72
CA PRO A 28 5.10 -2.01 -11.91
C PRO A 28 5.30 -1.62 -10.44
N ALA A 29 4.20 -1.28 -9.76
CA ALA A 29 4.23 -0.74 -8.39
C ALA A 29 4.97 -1.64 -7.39
N TRP A 30 4.88 -2.96 -7.53
CA TRP A 30 5.58 -3.90 -6.67
C TRP A 30 7.11 -3.83 -6.81
N GLU A 31 7.62 -3.37 -7.95
CA GLU A 31 9.06 -3.26 -8.22
C GLU A 31 9.63 -1.91 -7.77
N VAL A 32 8.83 -0.85 -7.84
CA VAL A 32 9.23 0.50 -7.38
C VAL A 32 9.10 0.62 -5.86
N TYR A 33 8.06 0.01 -5.29
CA TYR A 33 7.74 0.06 -3.87
C TYR A 33 8.05 -1.24 -3.16
N SER A 34 9.03 -2.03 -3.65
CA SER A 34 9.59 -3.13 -2.87
C SER A 34 10.41 -2.54 -1.71
N THR A 35 9.73 -2.02 -0.70
CA THR A 35 10.38 -1.76 0.57
C THR A 35 10.76 -3.11 1.16
N PRO A 36 11.95 -3.24 1.77
CA PRO A 36 12.23 -4.40 2.60
C PRO A 36 11.11 -4.46 3.63
N SER A 37 10.22 -5.42 3.49
CA SER A 37 9.15 -5.60 4.45
C SER A 37 9.83 -5.72 5.81
N THR A 38 9.49 -4.84 6.75
CA THR A 38 9.62 -5.24 8.14
C THR A 38 8.63 -6.38 8.29
N ARG A 39 9.09 -7.62 8.08
CA ARG A 39 8.49 -8.77 8.74
C ARG A 39 8.65 -8.44 10.21
N VAL A 40 7.63 -7.79 10.76
CA VAL A 40 7.58 -7.51 12.17
C VAL A 40 7.71 -8.89 12.82
N GLY A 41 8.76 -9.05 13.62
CA GLY A 41 9.09 -10.33 14.22
C GLY A 41 7.83 -10.91 14.85
N ASP A 42 7.54 -12.16 14.52
CA ASP A 42 6.35 -12.91 14.98
C ASP A 42 4.99 -12.44 14.41
N PRO A 43 4.58 -12.93 13.22
CA PRO A 43 3.32 -12.55 12.56
C PRO A 43 2.05 -12.84 13.38
N GLY A 44 2.13 -13.61 14.47
CA GLY A 44 1.01 -13.88 15.37
C GLY A 44 0.76 -12.81 16.44
N HIS A 45 1.73 -11.92 16.69
CA HIS A 45 1.74 -11.02 17.86
C HIS A 45 1.70 -9.53 17.48
N ASN A 46 1.66 -9.20 16.19
CA ASN A 46 1.80 -7.81 15.74
C ASN A 46 0.48 -7.04 15.64
N LEU A 47 -0.66 -7.72 15.80
CA LEU A 47 -1.99 -7.10 15.79
C LEU A 47 -2.72 -7.25 17.14
N VAL A 48 -2.10 -7.93 18.09
CA VAL A 48 -2.69 -8.45 19.33
C VAL A 48 -1.58 -8.66 20.36
N GLY A 49 -1.84 -8.39 21.65
CA GLY A 49 -0.84 -8.59 22.71
C GLY A 49 -0.41 -10.05 22.87
N THR A 50 0.70 -10.30 23.57
CA THR A 50 1.29 -11.64 23.80
C THR A 50 0.37 -12.65 24.49
N ALA A 51 -0.73 -12.19 25.08
CA ALA A 51 -1.72 -13.03 25.74
C ALA A 51 -2.93 -13.38 24.85
N TRP A 52 -2.93 -13.01 23.57
CA TRP A 52 -4.06 -13.30 22.68
C TRP A 52 -4.08 -14.77 22.24
N THR A 53 -5.17 -15.46 22.57
CA THR A 53 -5.36 -16.89 22.30
C THR A 53 -6.04 -17.18 20.96
N GLY A 54 -6.61 -16.15 20.31
CA GLY A 54 -7.38 -16.31 19.07
C GLY A 54 -8.74 -16.99 19.24
N ASP A 55 -9.18 -17.24 20.48
CA ASP A 55 -10.47 -17.89 20.77
C ASP A 55 -11.59 -16.84 20.92
N PRO A 56 -12.59 -16.79 20.02
CA PRO A 56 -13.75 -15.90 20.16
C PRO A 56 -14.70 -16.29 21.31
N GLY A 57 -14.42 -17.36 22.06
CA GLY A 57 -15.30 -17.94 23.08
C GLY A 57 -14.93 -17.75 24.55
N SER A 58 -13.85 -17.07 24.92
CA SER A 58 -13.48 -16.88 26.34
C SER A 58 -13.84 -15.49 26.87
N GLY A 59 -15.14 -15.18 26.86
CA GLY A 59 -15.70 -13.95 27.42
C GLY A 59 -15.83 -13.95 28.95
N GLU A 60 -14.85 -14.48 29.68
CA GLU A 60 -14.80 -14.37 31.14
C GLU A 60 -13.63 -13.45 31.53
N ILE A 61 -13.86 -12.15 31.38
CA ILE A 61 -12.94 -11.10 31.82
C ILE A 61 -13.01 -11.06 33.35
N ALA A 62 -12.14 -11.82 34.02
CA ALA A 62 -11.64 -11.42 35.33
C ALA A 62 -10.80 -10.15 35.08
N ALA A 63 -11.42 -9.00 35.29
CA ALA A 63 -10.75 -7.71 35.23
C ALA A 63 -9.67 -7.67 36.33
N ALA A 64 -8.43 -7.99 35.97
CA ALA A 64 -7.29 -7.71 36.82
C ALA A 64 -7.04 -6.20 36.76
N GLU A 65 -7.17 -5.54 37.92
CA GLU A 65 -6.82 -4.13 38.10
C GLU A 65 -5.37 -3.86 37.64
N PRO A 66 -5.10 -2.71 37.02
CA PRO A 66 -3.74 -2.34 36.64
C PRO A 66 -2.90 -2.10 37.90
N GLU A 67 -1.77 -2.81 38.04
CA GLU A 67 -0.77 -2.52 39.07
C GLU A 67 -0.20 -1.10 38.86
N GLU A 68 -0.25 -0.30 39.92
CA GLU A 68 0.33 1.05 39.95
C GLU A 68 1.86 0.94 40.02
N PRO A 69 2.61 1.70 39.19
CA PRO A 69 4.07 1.60 39.16
C PRO A 69 4.69 2.14 40.47
N PRO A 70 5.80 1.55 40.93
CA PRO A 70 6.43 1.94 42.19
C PRO A 70 6.98 3.37 42.14
N SER A 71 6.73 4.10 43.22
CA SER A 71 7.09 5.50 43.49
C SER A 71 8.59 5.78 43.50
#